data_AF-A0A847HP40-F1
#
_entry.id   AF-A0A847HP40-F1
#
_cell.length_a   1.000
_cell.length_b   1.000
_cell.length_c   1.000
_cell.angle_alpha   90.00
_cell.angle_beta   90.00
_cell.angle_gamma   90.00
#
_symmetry.space_group_name_H-M   'P 1'
#
loop_
_entity.id
_entity.type
_entity.pdbx_description
1 polymer ?
#
loop_
_entity_poly.entity_id
_entity_poly.type
_entity_poly.pdbx_seq_one_letter_code
_entity_poly.pdbx_strand_id
1 'polypeptide(L)'
;MDKSFIKISVLCCALLLVVSLSVQAQTASPFDVGHVKVGVAGNSISDYQQINASAALGLTDEERELIGLQLLPVYYPLLKYCLEGKEPFVGKSGGLTAARNLCKSFYPAGAPDNYSRDFGNPVRMLDWARRYRKDEKMCKLITATRRGDVILVGPKDKKAVDTNFICLMTKGPYYHASMVIDSVPPIIIEAVGITANPSDKAYSDKVRLSTWYEEFGSWGNYRLVRPTHGLPAASSSLTINKAVAYAEDQLGKPYDYAFSNSDGNNAFYCSELVHKAYSIGAGFKGNLADKNPERDKILVALHAVIDGLEPKNKYELSDKVMQFAIDYSHSPDINKLQKFIIDELVPSCRTLEKAFPDKTARANLNTVFNKVKSNEGFAGFVAANKAYEEAEKSGKFKAGWGLGKLRELKSKASIGIALLKDIDKLGRESGASRKNLTMVLARIIIPVYKNLGTFGEVLGGMNKNNMVQLPEGVKTVIKIVDWGVKKREEVKKWPVVGNWLAELMPGNGDGKIRTDLTSPSDLANASPGFTINYP
;
A
#
# COMPACT_ATOMS: atom_id res chain seq x y z
N MET A 1 20.99 -18.10 69.88
CA MET A 1 20.08 -19.16 70.30
C MET A 1 18.76 -19.00 69.56
N ASP A 2 18.50 -19.95 68.68
CA ASP A 2 17.20 -20.53 68.37
C ASP A 2 16.00 -19.69 67.89
N LYS A 3 15.59 -20.09 66.68
CA LYS A 3 14.21 -20.29 66.20
C LYS A 3 13.39 -19.07 65.81
N SER A 4 13.55 -18.65 64.55
CA SER A 4 12.43 -18.13 63.75
C SER A 4 12.80 -18.03 62.26
N PHE A 5 12.98 -19.19 61.61
CA PHE A 5 13.18 -19.31 60.15
C PHE A 5 11.98 -19.95 59.43
N ILE A 6 10.78 -19.91 60.04
CA ILE A 6 9.55 -20.44 59.44
C ILE A 6 8.48 -19.35 59.56
N LYS A 7 8.45 -18.38 58.63
CA LYS A 7 7.29 -17.48 58.41
C LYS A 7 7.34 -16.58 57.16
N ILE A 8 8.08 -16.94 56.10
CA ILE A 8 8.07 -16.20 54.82
C ILE A 8 7.79 -17.12 53.61
N SER A 9 7.10 -18.25 53.83
CA SER A 9 6.72 -19.17 52.73
C SER A 9 5.22 -19.43 52.61
N VAL A 10 4.39 -18.69 53.35
CA VAL A 10 2.92 -18.86 53.31
C VAL A 10 2.18 -17.60 52.83
N LEU A 11 2.84 -16.44 52.77
CA LEU A 11 2.20 -15.19 52.32
C LEU A 11 2.33 -14.91 50.80
N CYS A 12 3.18 -15.64 50.08
CA CYS A 12 3.30 -15.52 48.61
C CYS A 12 2.38 -16.49 47.83
N CYS A 13 1.70 -17.43 48.49
CA CYS A 13 0.78 -18.34 47.82
C CYS A 13 -0.68 -17.87 47.79
N ALA A 14 -1.05 -16.81 48.52
CA ALA A 14 -2.43 -16.31 48.58
C ALA A 14 -2.70 -15.06 47.72
N LEU A 15 -1.68 -14.47 47.08
CA LEU A 15 -1.80 -13.31 46.19
C LEU A 15 -1.65 -13.64 44.69
N LEU A 16 -1.54 -14.93 44.35
CA LEU A 16 -1.62 -15.45 42.98
C LEU A 16 -3.03 -15.96 42.60
N LEU A 17 -4.04 -15.69 43.44
CA LEU A 17 -5.46 -15.78 43.08
C LEU A 17 -5.93 -14.46 42.45
N VAL A 18 -5.15 -13.93 41.51
CA VAL A 18 -5.75 -13.07 40.47
C VAL A 18 -6.54 -14.03 39.62
N VAL A 19 -7.86 -13.88 39.69
CA VAL A 19 -8.85 -14.50 38.83
C VAL A 19 -8.29 -14.50 37.41
N SER A 20 -7.73 -15.65 37.02
CA SER A 20 -7.44 -15.96 35.65
C SER A 20 -8.81 -16.14 35.03
N LEU A 21 -9.43 -15.04 34.60
CA LEU A 21 -10.43 -15.11 33.56
C LEU A 21 -9.70 -15.74 32.39
N SER A 22 -9.82 -17.05 32.29
CA SER A 22 -9.53 -17.82 31.11
C SER A 22 -10.33 -17.16 30.00
N VAL A 23 -9.69 -16.23 29.29
CA VAL A 23 -10.11 -15.86 27.95
C VAL A 23 -9.94 -17.15 27.16
N GLN A 24 -11.00 -17.94 27.13
CA GLN A 24 -11.14 -19.02 26.16
C GLN A 24 -11.03 -18.35 24.81
N ALA A 25 -9.83 -18.41 24.24
CA ALA A 25 -9.62 -18.16 22.83
C ALA A 25 -10.62 -19.06 22.09
N GLN A 26 -11.60 -18.45 21.40
CA GLN A 26 -12.53 -19.16 20.54
C GLN A 26 -11.71 -19.84 19.43
N THR A 27 -11.43 -21.13 19.63
CA THR A 27 -10.71 -22.00 18.68
C THR A 27 -11.63 -22.60 17.62
N ALA A 28 -12.79 -22.01 17.40
CA ALA A 28 -13.82 -22.51 16.51
C ALA A 28 -14.14 -21.40 15.51
N SER A 29 -14.37 -21.76 14.24
CA SER A 29 -15.26 -20.92 13.42
C SER A 29 -16.49 -20.58 14.28
N PRO A 30 -17.09 -19.37 14.22
CA PRO A 30 -18.39 -19.14 14.84
C PRO A 30 -19.42 -20.23 14.46
N PHE A 31 -19.17 -21.03 13.42
CA PHE A 31 -19.98 -22.15 12.97
C PHE A 31 -19.35 -23.54 13.16
N ASP A 32 -18.34 -23.69 14.02
CA ASP A 32 -17.92 -24.99 14.55
C ASP A 32 -18.98 -25.46 15.57
N VAL A 33 -20.18 -25.70 15.02
CA VAL A 33 -21.42 -26.36 15.49
C VAL A 33 -21.91 -26.18 16.94
N GLY A 34 -21.28 -25.39 17.80
CA GLY A 34 -21.55 -25.42 19.24
C GLY A 34 -22.24 -24.21 19.86
N HIS A 35 -21.83 -22.96 19.56
CA HIS A 35 -21.96 -21.90 20.59
C HIS A 35 -22.20 -20.46 20.11
N VAL A 36 -23.11 -20.20 19.15
CA VAL A 36 -23.59 -18.83 18.87
C VAL A 36 -24.90 -18.57 19.62
N LYS A 37 -24.89 -17.61 20.55
CA LYS A 37 -26.07 -17.13 21.29
C LYS A 37 -26.63 -15.88 20.61
N VAL A 38 -27.82 -15.97 20.02
CA VAL A 38 -28.55 -14.78 19.54
C VAL A 38 -29.39 -14.24 20.68
N GLY A 39 -28.98 -13.10 21.24
CA GLY A 39 -29.83 -12.33 22.14
C GLY A 39 -30.88 -11.59 21.33
N VAL A 40 -32.08 -12.18 21.17
CA VAL A 40 -33.25 -11.40 20.75
C VAL A 40 -33.58 -10.45 21.89
N ALA A 41 -33.78 -9.16 21.60
CA ALA A 41 -34.26 -8.21 22.58
C ALA A 41 -35.66 -8.65 23.07
N GLY A 42 -35.69 -9.37 24.20
CA GLY A 42 -36.89 -10.01 24.75
C GLY A 42 -36.69 -11.51 25.00
N ASN A 43 -36.17 -11.86 26.18
CA ASN A 43 -36.35 -13.08 26.99
C ASN A 43 -36.73 -14.43 26.35
N SER A 44 -36.31 -14.75 25.12
CA SER A 44 -36.40 -16.12 24.61
C SER A 44 -35.09 -16.52 23.94
N ILE A 45 -34.36 -17.42 24.60
CA ILE A 45 -33.20 -18.11 24.05
C ILE A 45 -33.77 -19.20 23.14
N SER A 46 -33.93 -18.89 21.87
CA SER A 46 -34.22 -19.90 20.84
C SER A 46 -32.91 -20.49 20.33
N ASP A 47 -32.85 -21.80 20.17
CA ASP A 47 -31.64 -22.52 19.79
C ASP A 47 -31.27 -22.17 18.33
N TYR A 48 -30.06 -21.62 18.13
CA TYR A 48 -29.54 -21.16 16.84
C TYR A 48 -29.67 -22.22 15.75
N GLN A 49 -29.45 -23.49 16.10
CA GLN A 49 -29.55 -24.60 15.16
C GLN A 49 -31.00 -24.85 14.70
N GLN A 50 -31.98 -24.64 15.57
CA GLN A 50 -33.39 -24.86 15.26
C GLN A 50 -33.93 -23.77 14.32
N ILE A 51 -33.60 -22.50 14.58
CA ILE A 51 -34.01 -21.40 13.69
C ILE A 51 -33.33 -21.55 12.33
N ASN A 52 -32.05 -21.91 12.28
CA ASN A 52 -31.35 -22.10 11.01
C ASN A 52 -31.91 -23.31 10.22
N ALA A 53 -32.30 -24.40 10.89
CA ALA A 53 -32.94 -25.54 10.26
C ALA A 53 -34.32 -25.18 9.67
N SER A 54 -35.15 -24.43 10.40
CA SER A 54 -36.43 -23.92 9.89
C SER A 54 -36.24 -22.92 8.74
N ALA A 55 -35.21 -22.08 8.83
CA ALA A 55 -34.86 -21.12 7.77
C ALA A 55 -34.37 -21.82 6.49
N ALA A 56 -33.64 -22.94 6.62
CA ALA A 56 -33.15 -23.73 5.50
C ALA A 56 -34.27 -24.32 4.63
N LEU A 57 -35.46 -24.58 5.21
CA LEU A 57 -36.64 -25.03 4.47
C LEU A 57 -37.13 -23.96 3.47
N GLY A 58 -36.93 -22.67 3.78
CA GLY A 58 -37.33 -21.55 2.94
C GLY A 58 -36.35 -21.19 1.82
N LEU A 59 -35.31 -21.99 1.61
CA LEU A 59 -34.37 -21.79 0.51
C LEU A 59 -34.91 -22.30 -0.82
N THR A 60 -34.60 -21.58 -1.89
CA THR A 60 -34.77 -22.08 -3.27
C THR A 60 -33.72 -23.16 -3.58
N ASP A 61 -33.96 -23.97 -4.61
CA ASP A 61 -32.98 -24.98 -5.03
C ASP A 61 -31.65 -24.35 -5.46
N GLU A 62 -31.68 -23.17 -6.09
CA GLU A 62 -30.48 -22.40 -6.43
C GLU A 62 -29.71 -21.96 -5.17
N GLU A 63 -30.37 -21.49 -4.13
CA GLU A 63 -29.70 -21.07 -2.89
C GLU A 63 -29.07 -22.27 -2.17
N ARG A 64 -29.74 -23.43 -2.17
CA ARG A 64 -29.19 -24.68 -1.63
C ARG A 64 -27.96 -25.13 -2.41
N GLU A 65 -28.02 -25.05 -3.75
CA GLU A 65 -26.86 -25.31 -4.61
C GLU A 65 -25.69 -24.39 -4.27
N LEU A 66 -25.93 -23.07 -4.13
CA LEU A 66 -24.90 -22.09 -3.83
C LEU A 66 -24.26 -22.27 -2.44
N ILE A 67 -25.03 -22.73 -1.43
CA ILE A 67 -24.48 -23.15 -0.14
C ILE A 67 -23.66 -24.43 -0.30
N GLY A 68 -24.13 -25.41 -1.09
CA GLY A 68 -23.40 -26.65 -1.38
C GLY A 68 -22.07 -26.42 -2.10
N LEU A 69 -22.02 -25.41 -2.99
CA LEU A 69 -20.80 -24.94 -3.65
C LEU A 69 -19.91 -24.08 -2.73
N GLN A 70 -20.34 -23.83 -1.49
CA GLN A 70 -19.69 -22.95 -0.52
C GLN A 70 -19.44 -21.53 -1.06
N LEU A 71 -20.37 -21.02 -1.88
CA LEU A 71 -20.38 -19.63 -2.37
C LEU A 71 -21.32 -18.75 -1.54
N LEU A 72 -22.19 -19.37 -0.75
CA LEU A 72 -22.95 -18.76 0.33
C LEU A 72 -22.53 -19.40 1.66
N PRO A 73 -22.50 -18.62 2.76
CA PRO A 73 -22.18 -19.14 4.07
C PRO A 73 -23.32 -20.00 4.61
N VAL A 74 -22.98 -20.93 5.51
CA VAL A 74 -23.96 -21.83 6.17
C VAL A 74 -25.01 -21.09 7.01
N TYR A 75 -24.73 -19.85 7.41
CA TYR A 75 -25.65 -18.97 8.13
C TYR A 75 -26.50 -18.07 7.22
N TYR A 76 -26.33 -18.16 5.89
CA TYR A 76 -27.17 -17.45 4.93
C TYR A 76 -28.68 -17.66 5.13
N PRO A 77 -29.19 -18.88 5.42
CA PRO A 77 -30.63 -19.09 5.60
C PRO A 77 -31.20 -18.20 6.71
N LEU A 78 -30.48 -18.09 7.82
CA LEU A 78 -30.85 -17.25 8.95
C LEU A 78 -30.91 -15.75 8.57
N LEU A 79 -29.91 -15.28 7.82
CA LEU A 79 -29.90 -13.89 7.33
C LEU A 79 -31.04 -13.61 6.35
N LYS A 80 -31.38 -14.58 5.50
CA LYS A 80 -32.54 -14.51 4.60
C LYS A 80 -33.84 -14.46 5.38
N TYR A 81 -34.00 -15.32 6.39
CA TYR A 81 -35.21 -15.33 7.25
C TYR A 81 -35.41 -13.99 7.96
N CYS A 82 -34.32 -13.40 8.49
CA CYS A 82 -34.35 -12.07 9.08
C CYS A 82 -34.65 -10.98 8.05
N LEU A 83 -34.05 -11.03 6.86
CA LEU A 83 -34.33 -10.11 5.75
C LEU A 83 -35.82 -10.13 5.36
N GLU A 84 -36.44 -11.30 5.32
CA GLU A 84 -37.85 -11.51 4.96
C GLU A 84 -38.82 -11.14 6.08
N GLY A 85 -38.33 -10.77 7.27
CA GLY A 85 -39.17 -10.37 8.40
C GLY A 85 -39.96 -11.53 9.01
N LYS A 86 -39.45 -12.76 8.93
CA LYS A 86 -40.12 -13.96 9.46
C LYS A 86 -39.78 -14.16 10.94
N GLU A 87 -40.70 -14.71 11.71
CA GLU A 87 -40.51 -15.02 13.14
C GLU A 87 -39.20 -15.81 13.38
N PRO A 88 -38.36 -15.45 14.38
CA PRO A 88 -38.58 -14.41 15.41
C PRO A 88 -38.19 -12.98 15.00
N PHE A 89 -37.81 -12.76 13.74
CA PHE A 89 -37.31 -11.48 13.21
C PHE A 89 -38.44 -10.63 12.62
N VAL A 90 -39.46 -10.32 13.42
CA VAL A 90 -40.58 -9.46 12.99
C VAL A 90 -40.39 -7.99 13.36
N GLY A 91 -41.07 -7.10 12.64
CA GLY A 91 -41.06 -5.66 12.91
C GLY A 91 -39.66 -5.04 12.78
N LYS A 92 -39.20 -4.34 13.83
CA LYS A 92 -37.87 -3.68 13.86
C LYS A 92 -36.69 -4.68 13.91
N SER A 93 -36.96 -5.93 14.26
CA SER A 93 -35.97 -7.01 14.30
C SER A 93 -35.85 -7.75 12.96
N GLY A 94 -36.63 -7.34 11.95
CA GLY A 94 -36.60 -7.87 10.58
C GLY A 94 -36.16 -6.83 9.55
N GLY A 95 -35.86 -7.29 8.34
CA GLY A 95 -35.42 -6.46 7.22
C GLY A 95 -33.90 -6.33 7.10
N LEU A 96 -33.45 -5.60 6.06
CA LEU A 96 -32.03 -5.56 5.67
C LEU A 96 -31.10 -5.07 6.78
N THR A 97 -31.48 -4.00 7.49
CA THR A 97 -30.67 -3.46 8.59
C THR A 97 -30.53 -4.47 9.73
N ALA A 98 -31.62 -5.16 10.09
CA ALA A 98 -31.61 -6.18 11.12
C ALA A 98 -30.77 -7.40 10.71
N ALA A 99 -30.88 -7.85 9.46
CA ALA A 99 -30.07 -8.96 8.94
C ALA A 99 -28.57 -8.64 8.96
N ARG A 100 -28.20 -7.40 8.60
CA ARG A 100 -26.80 -6.94 8.69
C ARG A 100 -26.31 -6.92 10.14
N ASN A 101 -27.11 -6.42 11.07
CA ASN A 101 -26.77 -6.40 12.50
C ASN A 101 -26.69 -7.82 13.09
N LEU A 102 -27.55 -8.73 12.63
CA LEU A 102 -27.49 -10.14 12.98
C LEU A 102 -26.18 -10.77 12.50
N CYS A 103 -25.77 -10.52 11.26
CA CYS A 103 -24.47 -10.99 10.77
C CYS A 103 -23.30 -10.40 11.59
N LYS A 104 -23.34 -9.11 11.94
CA LYS A 104 -22.32 -8.49 12.82
C LYS A 104 -22.26 -9.16 14.19
N SER A 105 -23.38 -9.64 14.73
CA SER A 105 -23.40 -10.35 16.02
C SER A 105 -22.63 -11.67 16.01
N PHE A 106 -22.41 -12.27 14.83
CA PHE A 106 -21.56 -13.45 14.69
C PHE A 106 -20.06 -13.12 14.77
N TYR A 107 -19.69 -11.85 14.60
CA TYR A 107 -18.31 -11.36 14.59
C TYR A 107 -18.11 -10.18 15.56
N PRO A 108 -18.30 -10.40 16.88
CA PRO A 108 -18.37 -9.33 17.87
C PRO A 108 -17.09 -8.50 18.00
N ALA A 109 -15.93 -9.00 17.56
CA ALA A 109 -14.67 -8.26 17.55
C ALA A 109 -14.77 -6.93 16.77
N GLY A 110 -15.63 -6.86 15.74
CA GLY A 110 -15.84 -5.63 14.97
C GLY A 110 -16.71 -4.57 15.65
N ALA A 111 -17.34 -4.86 16.80
CA ALA A 111 -18.26 -3.94 17.44
C ALA A 111 -17.56 -2.71 18.06
N PRO A 112 -18.23 -1.53 18.12
CA PRO A 112 -19.54 -1.25 17.51
C PRO A 112 -19.48 -0.98 15.99
N ASP A 113 -18.40 -0.38 15.48
CA ASP A 113 -18.38 0.25 14.14
C ASP A 113 -17.12 -0.06 13.29
N ASN A 114 -16.43 -1.17 13.56
CA ASN A 114 -15.24 -1.61 12.83
C ASN A 114 -15.58 -2.61 11.70
N TYR A 115 -16.64 -2.30 10.95
CA TYR A 115 -17.11 -3.10 9.81
C TYR A 115 -17.06 -2.27 8.52
N SER A 116 -16.91 -2.95 7.39
CA SER A 116 -17.07 -2.38 6.05
C SER A 116 -18.50 -1.90 5.81
N ARG A 117 -18.65 -1.05 4.79
CA ARG A 117 -19.93 -0.42 4.43
C ARG A 117 -21.02 -1.44 4.17
N ASP A 118 -20.73 -2.55 3.50
CA ASP A 118 -21.75 -3.54 3.14
C ASP A 118 -21.67 -4.81 3.98
N PHE A 119 -20.91 -4.84 5.09
CA PHE A 119 -20.77 -6.02 5.93
C PHE A 119 -22.11 -6.69 6.28
N GLY A 120 -22.18 -7.99 6.02
CA GLY A 120 -23.32 -8.83 6.40
C GLY A 120 -24.59 -8.62 5.57
N ASN A 121 -24.48 -8.10 4.35
CA ASN A 121 -25.61 -7.83 3.46
C ASN A 121 -26.01 -9.11 2.67
N PRO A 122 -27.09 -9.82 3.05
CA PRO A 122 -27.48 -11.08 2.40
C PRO A 122 -27.87 -10.93 0.92
N VAL A 123 -28.32 -9.74 0.50
CA VAL A 123 -28.64 -9.49 -0.92
C VAL A 123 -27.35 -9.52 -1.75
N ARG A 124 -26.31 -8.83 -1.28
CA ARG A 124 -25.00 -8.80 -1.94
C ARG A 124 -24.32 -10.17 -1.95
N MET A 125 -24.46 -10.94 -0.88
CA MET A 125 -23.97 -12.33 -0.81
C MET A 125 -24.57 -13.19 -1.93
N LEU A 126 -25.90 -13.15 -2.08
CA LEU A 126 -26.61 -13.92 -3.12
C LEU A 126 -26.25 -13.44 -4.53
N ASP A 127 -26.21 -12.13 -4.76
CA ASP A 127 -25.84 -11.55 -6.05
C ASP A 127 -24.42 -11.96 -6.49
N TRP A 128 -23.47 -11.94 -5.55
CA TRP A 128 -22.10 -12.36 -5.79
C TRP A 128 -22.03 -13.86 -6.12
N ALA A 129 -22.68 -14.70 -5.32
CA ALA A 129 -22.68 -16.15 -5.50
C ALA A 129 -23.27 -16.55 -6.86
N ARG A 130 -24.40 -15.95 -7.25
CA ARG A 130 -25.02 -16.13 -8.58
C ARG A 130 -24.10 -15.74 -9.73
N ARG A 131 -23.37 -14.63 -9.57
CA ARG A 131 -22.46 -14.11 -10.60
C ARG A 131 -21.28 -15.04 -10.86
N TYR A 132 -20.71 -15.62 -9.80
CA TYR A 132 -19.44 -16.37 -9.89
C TYR A 132 -19.59 -17.90 -9.86
N ARG A 133 -20.79 -18.45 -9.65
CA ARG A 133 -21.00 -19.91 -9.59
C ARG A 133 -20.51 -20.72 -10.81
N LYS A 134 -20.36 -20.07 -11.97
CA LYS A 134 -19.85 -20.70 -13.22
C LYS A 134 -18.40 -20.34 -13.51
N ASP A 135 -17.77 -19.51 -12.69
CA ASP A 135 -16.36 -19.16 -12.79
C ASP A 135 -15.54 -20.13 -11.92
N GLU A 136 -15.09 -21.23 -12.53
CA GLU A 136 -14.37 -22.31 -11.83
C GLU A 136 -13.13 -21.79 -11.09
N LYS A 137 -12.44 -20.79 -11.63
CA LYS A 137 -11.23 -20.23 -10.99
C LYS A 137 -11.60 -19.41 -9.76
N MET A 138 -12.64 -18.57 -9.85
CA MET A 138 -13.14 -17.83 -8.68
C MET A 138 -13.67 -18.79 -7.61
N CYS A 139 -14.45 -19.80 -8.01
CA CYS A 139 -14.96 -20.82 -7.10
C CYS A 139 -13.80 -21.54 -6.39
N LYS A 140 -12.77 -21.96 -7.14
CA LYS A 140 -11.57 -22.60 -6.57
C LYS A 140 -10.83 -21.69 -5.59
N LEU A 141 -10.67 -20.41 -5.92
CA LEU A 141 -10.03 -19.43 -5.04
C LEU A 141 -10.77 -19.32 -3.71
N ILE A 142 -12.08 -19.12 -3.75
CA ILE A 142 -12.92 -18.88 -2.56
C ILE A 142 -13.03 -20.13 -1.70
N THR A 143 -13.31 -21.29 -2.29
CA THR A 143 -13.45 -22.56 -1.57
C THR A 143 -12.13 -23.08 -0.97
N ALA A 144 -11.00 -22.61 -1.47
CA ALA A 144 -9.69 -22.94 -0.92
C ALA A 144 -9.27 -22.09 0.28
N THR A 145 -9.98 -20.99 0.57
CA THR A 145 -9.65 -20.09 1.69
C THR A 145 -9.74 -20.79 3.04
N ARG A 146 -8.80 -20.48 3.92
CA ARG A 146 -8.74 -20.95 5.31
C ARG A 146 -8.38 -19.78 6.23
N ARG A 147 -8.81 -19.84 7.49
CA ARG A 147 -8.41 -18.89 8.52
C ARG A 147 -6.88 -18.74 8.55
N GLY A 148 -6.41 -17.50 8.58
CA GLY A 148 -5.00 -17.11 8.49
C GLY A 148 -4.47 -16.95 7.07
N ASP A 149 -5.16 -17.41 6.02
CA ASP A 149 -4.70 -17.15 4.67
C ASP A 149 -4.64 -15.63 4.39
N VAL A 150 -3.69 -15.24 3.55
CA VAL A 150 -3.48 -13.86 3.11
C VAL A 150 -4.01 -13.72 1.70
N ILE A 151 -4.84 -12.71 1.47
CA ILE A 151 -5.36 -12.37 0.15
C ILE A 151 -4.63 -11.12 -0.32
N LEU A 152 -4.11 -11.18 -1.55
CA LEU A 152 -3.47 -10.05 -2.21
C LEU A 152 -4.32 -9.65 -3.40
N VAL A 153 -4.61 -8.35 -3.50
CA VAL A 153 -5.44 -7.79 -4.57
C VAL A 153 -4.60 -6.90 -5.47
N GLY A 154 -4.80 -7.08 -6.76
CA GLY A 154 -4.12 -6.37 -7.82
C GLY A 154 -5.07 -5.98 -8.95
N PRO A 155 -4.64 -5.17 -9.92
CA PRO A 155 -5.39 -4.90 -11.13
C PRO A 155 -5.38 -6.13 -12.04
N LYS A 156 -6.47 -6.33 -12.79
CA LYS A 156 -6.63 -7.50 -13.67
C LYS A 156 -5.65 -7.55 -14.84
N ASP A 157 -5.33 -6.40 -15.42
CA ASP A 157 -4.51 -6.32 -16.63
C ASP A 157 -3.23 -5.51 -16.42
N LYS A 158 -2.25 -5.75 -17.30
CA LYS A 158 -0.93 -5.13 -17.23
C LYS A 158 -0.99 -3.60 -17.36
N LYS A 159 -1.93 -3.07 -18.15
CA LYS A 159 -2.08 -1.62 -18.31
C LYS A 159 -2.48 -0.98 -16.98
N ALA A 160 -3.44 -1.58 -16.28
CA ALA A 160 -3.89 -1.10 -14.98
C ALA A 160 -2.82 -1.29 -13.88
N VAL A 161 -2.03 -2.36 -13.93
CA VAL A 161 -0.83 -2.52 -13.08
C VAL A 161 0.16 -1.38 -13.31
N ASP A 162 0.43 -1.05 -14.58
CA ASP A 162 1.39 -0.01 -14.94
C ASP A 162 0.88 1.42 -14.64
N THR A 163 -0.39 1.60 -14.30
CA THR A 163 -0.96 2.90 -13.92
C THR A 163 -1.37 2.99 -12.45
N ASN A 164 -1.36 1.89 -11.72
CA ASN A 164 -1.67 1.88 -10.29
C ASN A 164 -0.45 2.33 -9.49
N PHE A 165 -0.63 3.34 -8.62
CA PHE A 165 0.48 3.96 -7.90
C PHE A 165 1.22 2.97 -6.99
N ILE A 166 0.50 2.14 -6.22
CA ILE A 166 1.14 1.16 -5.32
C ILE A 166 1.89 0.09 -6.14
N CYS A 167 1.29 -0.38 -7.24
CA CYS A 167 1.93 -1.36 -8.13
C CYS A 167 3.21 -0.80 -8.77
N LEU A 168 3.19 0.48 -9.19
CA LEU A 168 4.36 1.18 -9.72
C LEU A 168 5.46 1.32 -8.65
N MET A 169 5.08 1.82 -7.48
CA MET A 169 5.98 2.10 -6.37
C MET A 169 6.65 0.84 -5.82
N THR A 170 5.91 -0.27 -5.81
CA THR A 170 6.36 -1.57 -5.33
C THR A 170 6.74 -2.51 -6.47
N LYS A 171 6.87 -2.01 -7.71
CA LYS A 171 7.14 -2.78 -8.94
C LYS A 171 6.50 -4.18 -8.99
N GLY A 172 5.28 -4.32 -8.50
CA GLY A 172 4.62 -5.58 -8.27
C GLY A 172 3.14 -5.50 -8.61
N PRO A 173 2.45 -6.64 -8.78
CA PRO A 173 1.10 -6.64 -9.33
C PRO A 173 0.01 -6.38 -8.28
N TYR A 174 0.35 -6.25 -6.99
CA TYR A 174 -0.61 -6.16 -5.90
C TYR A 174 -0.56 -4.78 -5.21
N TYR A 175 -1.73 -4.21 -4.94
CA TYR A 175 -1.91 -2.93 -4.27
C TYR A 175 -2.58 -3.03 -2.89
N HIS A 176 -3.18 -4.17 -2.54
CA HIS A 176 -3.84 -4.39 -1.26
C HIS A 176 -3.54 -5.78 -0.70
N ALA A 177 -3.64 -5.90 0.63
CA ALA A 177 -3.50 -7.15 1.35
C ALA A 177 -4.52 -7.23 2.48
N SER A 178 -5.15 -8.40 2.65
CA SER A 178 -6.07 -8.70 3.75
C SER A 178 -5.77 -10.08 4.33
N MET A 179 -6.29 -10.36 5.53
CA MET A 179 -6.15 -11.65 6.18
C MET A 179 -7.51 -12.28 6.43
N VAL A 180 -7.65 -13.57 6.11
CA VAL A 180 -8.87 -14.35 6.37
C VAL A 180 -8.98 -14.64 7.87
N ILE A 181 -10.04 -14.18 8.51
CA ILE A 181 -10.34 -14.46 9.91
C ILE A 181 -11.39 -15.57 10.08
N ASP A 182 -12.32 -15.72 9.14
CA ASP A 182 -13.21 -16.87 9.11
C ASP A 182 -13.30 -17.40 7.68
N SER A 183 -13.56 -18.69 7.55
CA SER A 183 -13.30 -19.47 6.33
C SER A 183 -14.42 -19.30 5.30
N VAL A 184 -14.62 -20.30 4.44
CA VAL A 184 -15.40 -20.24 3.20
C VAL A 184 -16.90 -19.90 3.38
N PRO A 185 -17.45 -18.90 2.66
CA PRO A 185 -16.76 -17.79 2.00
C PRO A 185 -16.13 -16.80 3.00
N PRO A 186 -14.93 -16.27 2.73
CA PRO A 186 -14.09 -15.67 3.77
C PRO A 186 -14.67 -14.41 4.39
N ILE A 187 -14.51 -14.30 5.72
CA ILE A 187 -14.50 -13.01 6.43
C ILE A 187 -13.06 -12.58 6.58
N ILE A 188 -12.81 -11.31 6.29
CA ILE A 188 -11.48 -10.74 6.16
C ILE A 188 -11.31 -9.59 7.14
N ILE A 189 -10.09 -9.42 7.63
CA ILE A 189 -9.64 -8.22 8.32
C ILE A 189 -8.65 -7.48 7.43
N GLU A 190 -8.86 -6.17 7.30
CA GLU A 190 -8.08 -5.30 6.42
C GLU A 190 -7.88 -3.92 7.05
N ALA A 191 -6.78 -3.25 6.71
CA ALA A 191 -6.61 -1.82 6.94
C ALA A 191 -6.88 -1.08 5.64
N VAL A 192 -7.81 -0.12 5.65
CA VAL A 192 -8.24 0.62 4.45
C VAL A 192 -8.09 2.12 4.69
N GLY A 193 -7.33 2.78 3.81
CA GLY A 193 -7.17 4.23 3.83
C GLY A 193 -8.37 4.96 3.25
N ILE A 194 -8.35 6.29 3.26
CA ILE A 194 -9.40 7.12 2.66
C ILE A 194 -9.56 6.74 1.19
N THR A 195 -10.79 6.38 0.82
CA THR A 195 -11.12 6.07 -0.57
C THR A 195 -11.71 7.30 -1.26
N ALA A 196 -11.52 7.39 -2.57
CA ALA A 196 -12.12 8.44 -3.40
C ALA A 196 -13.67 8.36 -3.47
N ASN A 197 -14.29 7.33 -2.87
CA ASN A 197 -15.72 7.13 -2.88
C ASN A 197 -16.37 7.78 -1.64
N PRO A 198 -17.17 8.87 -1.81
CA PRO A 198 -17.78 9.56 -0.66
C PRO A 198 -18.67 8.67 0.21
N SER A 199 -19.28 7.64 -0.40
CA SER A 199 -20.16 6.69 0.32
C SER A 199 -19.42 5.73 1.26
N ASP A 200 -18.09 5.66 1.17
CA ASP A 200 -17.24 4.78 1.98
C ASP A 200 -16.44 5.58 3.04
N LYS A 201 -16.60 6.91 3.09
CA LYS A 201 -15.86 7.79 4.01
C LYS A 201 -16.03 7.42 5.49
N ALA A 202 -17.23 7.01 5.92
CA ALA A 202 -17.49 6.59 7.30
C ALA A 202 -16.91 5.20 7.65
N TYR A 203 -16.54 4.42 6.62
CA TYR A 203 -16.12 3.03 6.74
C TYR A 203 -14.65 2.82 6.37
N SER A 204 -13.97 3.86 5.89
CA SER A 204 -12.54 3.86 5.56
C SER A 204 -11.73 4.51 6.68
N ASP A 205 -10.43 4.67 6.45
CA ASP A 205 -9.44 5.22 7.37
C ASP A 205 -9.32 4.44 8.69
N LYS A 206 -9.44 3.10 8.60
CA LYS A 206 -9.38 2.22 9.77
C LYS A 206 -9.04 0.78 9.42
N VAL A 207 -8.64 0.02 10.44
CA VAL A 207 -8.70 -1.45 10.45
C VAL A 207 -10.14 -1.90 10.66
N ARG A 208 -10.65 -2.74 9.77
CA ARG A 208 -12.06 -3.18 9.77
C ARG A 208 -12.22 -4.64 9.35
N LEU A 209 -13.37 -5.20 9.70
CA LEU A 209 -13.86 -6.45 9.14
C LEU A 209 -14.61 -6.20 7.84
N SER A 210 -14.41 -7.06 6.85
CA SER A 210 -15.08 -7.00 5.55
C SER A 210 -15.51 -8.40 5.11
N THR A 211 -16.37 -8.46 4.09
CA THR A 211 -16.90 -9.72 3.54
C THR A 211 -16.33 -9.97 2.15
N TRP A 212 -16.15 -11.24 1.78
CA TRP A 212 -15.57 -11.63 0.49
C TRP A 212 -16.21 -10.95 -0.72
N TYR A 213 -17.53 -10.71 -0.73
CA TYR A 213 -18.19 -10.10 -1.89
C TYR A 213 -17.85 -8.61 -2.10
N GLU A 214 -17.22 -7.97 -1.11
CA GLU A 214 -16.67 -6.62 -1.21
C GLU A 214 -15.24 -6.62 -1.79
N GLU A 215 -14.46 -7.68 -1.55
CA GLU A 215 -13.07 -7.79 -2.01
C GLU A 215 -12.93 -8.51 -3.36
N PHE A 216 -13.70 -9.58 -3.60
CA PHE A 216 -13.58 -10.43 -4.79
C PHE A 216 -14.55 -10.01 -5.91
N GLY A 217 -14.03 -9.77 -7.11
CA GLY A 217 -14.79 -9.34 -8.26
C GLY A 217 -14.04 -9.48 -9.59
N SER A 218 -14.74 -9.32 -10.71
CA SER A 218 -14.19 -9.55 -12.05
C SER A 218 -13.25 -8.43 -12.52
N TRP A 219 -13.09 -7.39 -11.70
CA TRP A 219 -12.24 -6.23 -11.89
C TRP A 219 -10.81 -6.43 -11.37
N GLY A 220 -10.59 -7.41 -10.48
CA GLY A 220 -9.32 -7.62 -9.80
C GLY A 220 -8.53 -8.83 -10.29
N ASN A 221 -7.26 -8.84 -9.91
CA ASN A 221 -6.40 -10.03 -9.85
C ASN A 221 -6.20 -10.36 -8.36
N TYR A 222 -6.28 -11.63 -7.99
CA TYR A 222 -6.16 -12.09 -6.63
C TYR A 222 -5.08 -13.16 -6.51
N ARG A 223 -4.39 -13.15 -5.37
CA ARG A 223 -3.53 -14.25 -4.95
C ARG A 223 -3.82 -14.61 -3.51
N LEU A 224 -4.18 -15.87 -3.30
CA LEU A 224 -4.27 -16.48 -1.98
C LEU A 224 -2.91 -17.07 -1.61
N VAL A 225 -2.39 -16.71 -0.44
CA VAL A 225 -1.13 -17.22 0.12
C VAL A 225 -1.41 -17.83 1.49
N ARG A 226 -0.75 -18.95 1.80
CA ARG A 226 -0.87 -19.62 3.12
C ARG A 226 0.48 -19.59 3.86
N PRO A 227 0.72 -18.61 4.76
CA PRO A 227 2.00 -18.45 5.45
C PRO A 227 2.46 -19.70 6.22
N THR A 228 1.51 -20.43 6.82
CA THR A 228 1.79 -21.61 7.65
C THR A 228 1.76 -22.94 6.88
N HIS A 229 1.75 -22.91 5.55
CA HIS A 229 1.76 -24.13 4.74
C HIS A 229 3.02 -24.96 5.00
N GLY A 230 2.86 -26.28 5.11
CA GLY A 230 3.95 -27.21 5.43
C GLY A 230 4.27 -27.33 6.93
N LEU A 231 3.68 -26.49 7.79
CA LEU A 231 3.79 -26.68 9.24
C LEU A 231 2.86 -27.81 9.72
N PRO A 232 3.23 -28.52 10.81
CA PRO A 232 2.31 -29.42 11.49
C PRO A 232 1.01 -28.72 11.89
N ALA A 233 -0.13 -29.42 11.79
CA ALA A 233 -1.46 -28.85 11.98
C ALA A 233 -1.59 -28.08 13.31
N ALA A 234 -1.15 -28.67 14.43
CA ALA A 234 -1.21 -28.02 15.74
C ALA A 234 -0.38 -26.72 15.81
N SER A 235 0.82 -26.71 15.24
CA SER A 235 1.67 -25.51 15.18
C SER A 235 1.06 -24.44 14.28
N SER A 236 0.52 -24.85 13.13
CA SER A 236 -0.18 -23.96 12.20
C SER A 236 -1.38 -23.29 12.87
N SER A 237 -2.25 -24.06 13.52
CA SER A 237 -3.42 -23.53 14.26
C SER A 237 -3.02 -22.57 15.37
N LEU A 238 -1.98 -22.88 16.15
CA LEU A 238 -1.50 -21.98 17.20
C LEU A 238 -1.00 -20.64 16.63
N THR A 239 -0.21 -20.68 15.56
CA THR A 239 0.29 -19.47 14.88
C THR A 239 -0.86 -18.65 14.31
N ILE A 240 -1.79 -19.29 13.59
CA ILE A 240 -2.96 -18.63 13.00
C ILE A 240 -3.82 -17.96 14.09
N ASN A 241 -4.10 -18.67 15.19
CA ASN A 241 -4.94 -18.12 16.26
C ASN A 241 -4.33 -16.88 16.89
N LYS A 242 -3.02 -16.87 17.14
CA LYS A 242 -2.31 -15.69 17.66
C LYS A 242 -2.28 -14.55 16.64
N ALA A 243 -2.08 -14.86 15.36
CA ALA A 243 -2.05 -13.84 14.31
C ALA A 243 -3.42 -13.16 14.15
N VAL A 244 -4.49 -13.95 14.12
CA VAL A 244 -5.86 -13.41 14.02
C VAL A 244 -6.22 -12.61 15.27
N ALA A 245 -5.94 -13.12 16.48
CA ALA A 245 -6.21 -12.38 17.71
C ALA A 245 -5.48 -11.03 17.73
N TYR A 246 -4.21 -10.99 17.32
CA TYR A 246 -3.47 -9.74 17.19
C TYR A 246 -4.15 -8.77 16.23
N ALA A 247 -4.59 -9.24 15.06
CA ALA A 247 -5.24 -8.37 14.08
C ALA A 247 -6.59 -7.86 14.57
N GLU A 248 -7.40 -8.70 15.22
CA GLU A 248 -8.66 -8.32 15.86
C GLU A 248 -8.45 -7.23 16.91
N ASP A 249 -7.37 -7.31 17.70
CA ASP A 249 -6.99 -6.27 18.67
C ASP A 249 -6.66 -4.91 18.02
N GLN A 250 -6.44 -4.86 16.70
CA GLN A 250 -6.16 -3.61 15.97
C GLN A 250 -7.41 -2.98 15.34
N LEU A 251 -8.59 -3.59 15.45
CA LEU A 251 -9.82 -3.06 14.86
C LEU A 251 -10.09 -1.61 15.31
N GLY A 252 -10.42 -0.75 14.35
CA GLY A 252 -10.66 0.68 14.56
C GLY A 252 -9.42 1.57 14.57
N LYS A 253 -8.20 1.00 14.57
CA LYS A 253 -6.96 1.79 14.42
C LYS A 253 -6.92 2.50 13.07
N PRO A 254 -6.44 3.74 12.98
CA PRO A 254 -6.40 4.51 11.74
C PRO A 254 -5.45 3.90 10.70
N TYR A 255 -5.59 4.36 9.45
CA TYR A 255 -4.70 3.94 8.38
C TYR A 255 -3.34 4.66 8.46
N ASP A 256 -2.23 3.94 8.27
CA ASP A 256 -0.89 4.55 8.27
C ASP A 256 -0.55 5.12 6.88
N TYR A 257 -0.57 6.44 6.76
CA TYR A 257 -0.16 7.17 5.55
C TYR A 257 1.34 7.45 5.47
N ALA A 258 2.09 7.25 6.57
CA ALA A 258 3.54 7.39 6.57
C ALA A 258 4.24 6.17 5.96
N PHE A 259 3.53 5.04 5.85
CA PHE A 259 4.02 3.76 5.35
C PHE A 259 5.35 3.38 6.02
N SER A 260 5.38 3.40 7.35
CA SER A 260 6.60 3.15 8.11
C SER A 260 6.28 2.55 9.46
N ASN A 261 7.12 1.63 9.92
CA ASN A 261 7.00 1.06 11.27
C ASN A 261 7.44 2.03 12.40
N SER A 262 7.40 3.35 12.18
CA SER A 262 7.91 4.35 13.13
C SER A 262 6.89 4.72 14.21
N ASP A 263 5.61 4.45 13.97
CA ASP A 263 4.49 4.74 14.87
C ASP A 263 4.12 3.54 15.77
N GLY A 264 4.77 2.39 15.60
CA GLY A 264 4.49 1.18 16.38
C GLY A 264 3.15 0.56 16.01
N ASN A 265 2.19 0.54 16.93
CA ASN A 265 0.84 -0.04 16.70
C ASN A 265 -0.25 1.06 16.78
N ASN A 266 0.10 2.28 16.37
CA ASN A 266 -0.81 3.42 16.43
C ASN A 266 -1.69 3.52 15.19
N ALA A 267 -1.14 3.21 14.01
CA ALA A 267 -1.86 3.09 12.75
C ALA A 267 -1.36 1.85 11.99
N PHE A 268 -2.09 1.44 10.94
CA PHE A 268 -1.69 0.31 10.10
C PHE A 268 -2.04 0.59 8.64
N TYR A 269 -1.12 0.28 7.72
CA TYR A 269 -1.50 0.06 6.32
C TYR A 269 -1.73 -1.44 6.04
N CYS A 270 -2.35 -1.75 4.91
CA CYS A 270 -2.93 -3.07 4.62
C CYS A 270 -1.97 -4.26 4.83
N SER A 271 -0.77 -4.18 4.27
CA SER A 271 0.25 -5.25 4.33
C SER A 271 1.06 -5.25 5.61
N GLU A 272 1.18 -4.12 6.31
CA GLU A 272 1.78 -4.07 7.64
C GLU A 272 0.92 -4.77 8.68
N LEU A 273 -0.40 -4.59 8.66
CA LEU A 273 -1.32 -5.30 9.55
C LEU A 273 -1.09 -6.81 9.47
N VAL A 274 -1.09 -7.35 8.25
CA VAL A 274 -0.85 -8.77 7.98
C VAL A 274 0.55 -9.19 8.45
N HIS A 275 1.57 -8.40 8.11
CA HIS A 275 2.95 -8.70 8.48
C HIS A 275 3.13 -8.74 10.01
N LYS A 276 2.62 -7.74 10.73
CA LYS A 276 2.73 -7.64 12.20
C LYS A 276 1.88 -8.69 12.91
N ALA A 277 0.69 -9.02 12.39
CA ALA A 277 -0.14 -10.11 12.92
C ALA A 277 0.65 -11.41 13.06
N TYR A 278 1.35 -11.80 12.00
CA TYR A 278 2.18 -13.01 12.03
C TYR A 278 3.51 -12.82 12.77
N SER A 279 4.28 -11.78 12.45
CA SER A 279 5.65 -11.63 12.96
C SER A 279 5.73 -11.21 14.43
N ILE A 280 4.86 -10.28 14.86
CA ILE A 280 4.80 -9.77 16.23
C ILE A 280 3.74 -10.54 17.01
N GLY A 281 2.50 -10.59 16.51
CA GLY A 281 1.38 -11.22 17.21
C GLY A 281 1.57 -12.71 17.44
N ALA A 282 1.89 -13.46 16.38
CA ALA A 282 2.13 -14.89 16.48
C ALA A 282 3.59 -15.28 16.79
N GLY A 283 4.53 -14.34 16.70
CA GLY A 283 5.96 -14.63 16.80
C GLY A 283 6.47 -15.54 15.69
N PHE A 284 5.77 -15.58 14.54
CA PHE A 284 6.07 -16.47 13.43
C PHE A 284 7.44 -16.14 12.83
N LYS A 285 8.31 -17.15 12.72
CA LYS A 285 9.69 -17.03 12.18
C LYS A 285 9.85 -17.63 10.78
N GLY A 286 8.76 -18.09 10.16
CA GLY A 286 8.78 -18.53 8.78
C GLY A 286 8.92 -17.36 7.82
N ASN A 287 9.07 -17.67 6.53
CA ASN A 287 9.06 -16.63 5.51
C ASN A 287 7.65 -16.00 5.48
N LEU A 288 7.58 -14.68 5.51
CA LEU A 288 6.32 -13.92 5.50
C LEU A 288 6.37 -12.76 4.51
N ALA A 289 7.55 -12.22 4.27
CA ALA A 289 7.78 -11.14 3.34
C ALA A 289 9.15 -11.35 2.70
N ASP A 290 9.20 -11.39 1.38
CA ASP A 290 10.45 -11.50 0.64
C ASP A 290 10.84 -10.15 0.08
N LYS A 291 11.98 -9.62 0.53
CA LYS A 291 12.48 -8.29 0.16
C LYS A 291 13.31 -8.35 -1.11
N ASN A 292 13.04 -7.43 -2.03
CA ASN A 292 13.71 -7.38 -3.32
C ASN A 292 14.26 -5.96 -3.57
N PRO A 293 15.59 -5.78 -3.71
CA PRO A 293 16.17 -4.47 -3.94
C PRO A 293 15.66 -3.76 -5.20
N GLU A 294 15.44 -4.49 -6.31
CA GLU A 294 14.91 -3.90 -7.53
C GLU A 294 13.49 -3.40 -7.38
N ARG A 295 12.72 -4.09 -6.53
CA ARG A 295 11.35 -3.73 -6.17
C ARG A 295 11.30 -2.53 -5.23
N ASP A 296 12.17 -2.53 -4.21
CA ASP A 296 12.16 -1.55 -3.13
C ASP A 296 12.89 -0.24 -3.49
N LYS A 297 13.68 -0.18 -4.57
CA LYS A 297 14.51 1.00 -4.87
C LYS A 297 13.73 2.32 -5.01
N ILE A 298 12.49 2.27 -5.52
CA ILE A 298 11.64 3.47 -5.60
C ILE A 298 11.19 3.91 -4.21
N LEU A 299 10.82 2.96 -3.35
CA LEU A 299 10.48 3.23 -1.94
C LEU A 299 11.70 3.80 -1.19
N VAL A 300 12.88 3.22 -1.36
CA VAL A 300 14.13 3.72 -0.78
C VAL A 300 14.40 5.17 -1.25
N ALA A 301 14.21 5.45 -2.54
CA ALA A 301 14.36 6.79 -3.10
C ALA A 301 13.38 7.78 -2.48
N LEU A 302 12.09 7.44 -2.42
CA LEU A 302 11.06 8.33 -1.87
C LEU A 302 11.26 8.61 -0.39
N HIS A 303 11.53 7.60 0.43
CA HIS A 303 11.73 7.85 1.85
C HIS A 303 12.99 8.67 2.11
N ALA A 304 14.06 8.49 1.31
CA ALA A 304 15.24 9.35 1.42
C ALA A 304 14.91 10.83 1.10
N VAL A 305 13.96 11.08 0.18
CA VAL A 305 13.41 12.43 -0.06
C VAL A 305 12.65 12.93 1.15
N ILE A 306 11.75 12.12 1.72
CA ILE A 306 10.94 12.50 2.88
C ILE A 306 11.86 12.87 4.05
N ASP A 307 12.88 12.06 4.32
CA ASP A 307 13.87 12.33 5.35
C ASP A 307 14.66 13.62 5.04
N GLY A 308 15.05 13.82 3.79
CA GLY A 308 15.77 15.01 3.33
C GLY A 308 14.96 16.31 3.33
N LEU A 309 13.63 16.23 3.14
CA LEU A 309 12.71 17.36 3.22
C LEU A 309 12.63 17.94 4.63
N GLU A 310 12.81 17.09 5.65
CA GLU A 310 12.64 17.42 7.06
C GLU A 310 11.28 18.12 7.33
N PRO A 311 10.14 17.40 7.19
CA PRO A 311 8.83 17.95 7.49
C PRO A 311 8.77 18.50 8.92
N LYS A 312 8.20 19.70 9.10
CA LYS A 312 7.97 20.27 10.44
C LYS A 312 6.99 19.44 11.25
N ASN A 313 5.95 18.93 10.58
CA ASN A 313 4.97 17.99 11.10
C ASN A 313 4.71 16.93 10.04
N LYS A 314 5.13 15.68 10.29
CA LYS A 314 5.01 14.58 9.32
C LYS A 314 3.55 14.19 9.06
N TYR A 315 2.71 14.17 10.10
CA TYR A 315 1.31 13.75 9.99
C TYR A 315 0.50 14.77 9.20
N GLU A 316 0.56 16.06 9.58
CA GLU A 316 -0.15 17.12 8.88
C GLU A 316 0.26 17.22 7.39
N LEU A 317 1.55 17.09 7.10
CA LEU A 317 2.01 17.10 5.71
C LEU A 317 1.50 15.87 4.96
N SER A 318 1.46 14.69 5.59
CA SER A 318 0.94 13.47 4.97
C SER A 318 -0.55 13.61 4.64
N ASP A 319 -1.35 14.19 5.54
CA ASP A 319 -2.77 14.48 5.29
C ASP A 319 -2.96 15.43 4.11
N LYS A 320 -2.19 16.53 4.06
CA LYS A 320 -2.21 17.49 2.95
C LYS A 320 -1.81 16.84 1.62
N VAL A 321 -0.78 16.01 1.63
CA VAL A 321 -0.32 15.26 0.45
C VAL A 321 -1.39 14.27 0.01
N MET A 322 -2.05 13.56 0.93
CA MET A 322 -3.10 12.60 0.61
C MET A 322 -4.32 13.29 0.01
N GLN A 323 -4.80 14.38 0.62
CA GLN A 323 -5.91 15.16 0.08
C GLN A 323 -5.58 15.73 -1.31
N PHE A 324 -4.37 16.28 -1.48
CA PHE A 324 -3.91 16.74 -2.78
C PHE A 324 -3.85 15.59 -3.80
N ALA A 325 -3.34 14.42 -3.42
CA ALA A 325 -3.25 13.26 -4.30
C ALA A 325 -4.63 12.77 -4.76
N ILE A 326 -5.61 12.73 -3.85
CA ILE A 326 -7.02 12.41 -4.17
C ILE A 326 -7.54 13.43 -5.19
N ASP A 327 -7.42 14.73 -4.90
CA ASP A 327 -7.92 15.80 -5.79
C ASP A 327 -7.22 15.79 -7.16
N TYR A 328 -5.91 15.56 -7.17
CA TYR A 328 -5.09 15.51 -8.37
C TYR A 328 -5.39 14.27 -9.23
N SER A 329 -5.65 13.11 -8.61
CA SER A 329 -5.96 11.87 -9.35
C SER A 329 -7.26 11.97 -10.16
N HIS A 330 -8.24 12.74 -9.68
CA HIS A 330 -9.50 12.98 -10.39
C HIS A 330 -9.36 13.99 -11.54
N SER A 331 -8.47 14.97 -11.39
CA SER A 331 -8.27 16.05 -12.37
C SER A 331 -6.81 16.51 -12.37
N PRO A 332 -5.89 15.76 -13.02
CA PRO A 332 -4.47 16.09 -13.05
C PRO A 332 -4.23 17.47 -13.69
N ASP A 333 -3.60 18.37 -12.95
CA ASP A 333 -3.28 19.72 -13.43
C ASP A 333 -1.92 20.17 -12.90
N ILE A 334 -0.97 20.37 -13.83
CA ILE A 334 0.40 20.78 -13.50
C ILE A 334 0.46 22.09 -12.71
N ASN A 335 -0.50 23.00 -12.91
CA ASN A 335 -0.55 24.26 -12.17
C ASN A 335 -1.00 24.05 -10.72
N LYS A 336 -1.92 23.10 -10.47
CA LYS A 336 -2.28 22.70 -9.10
C LYS A 336 -1.09 22.04 -8.39
N LEU A 337 -0.34 21.18 -9.08
CA LEU A 337 0.89 20.58 -8.53
C LEU A 337 1.93 21.64 -8.19
N GLN A 338 2.18 22.57 -9.12
CA GLN A 338 3.10 23.68 -8.89
C GLN A 338 2.67 24.51 -7.68
N LYS A 339 1.38 24.86 -7.58
CA LYS A 339 0.84 25.61 -6.45
C LYS A 339 1.03 24.84 -5.13
N PHE A 340 0.70 23.55 -5.10
CA PHE A 340 0.90 22.70 -3.92
C PHE A 340 2.36 22.67 -3.48
N ILE A 341 3.31 22.52 -4.42
CA ILE A 341 4.75 22.55 -4.11
C ILE A 341 5.14 23.89 -3.47
N ILE A 342 4.76 25.01 -4.08
CA ILE A 342 5.18 26.35 -3.65
C ILE A 342 4.49 26.78 -2.33
N ASP A 343 3.19 26.55 -2.23
CA ASP A 343 2.37 27.11 -1.15
C ASP A 343 2.24 26.16 0.05
N GLU A 344 2.29 24.85 -0.15
CA GLU A 344 2.12 23.86 0.92
C GLU A 344 3.43 23.15 1.27
N LEU A 345 4.12 22.56 0.29
CA LEU A 345 5.30 21.72 0.55
C LEU A 345 6.50 22.53 1.04
N VAL A 346 6.84 23.63 0.35
CA VAL A 346 8.00 24.48 0.69
C VAL A 346 7.94 25.00 2.14
N PRO A 347 6.87 25.66 2.61
CA PRO A 347 6.83 26.17 3.98
C PRO A 347 6.70 25.07 5.05
N SER A 348 6.23 23.88 4.68
CA SER A 348 6.05 22.75 5.61
C SER A 348 7.33 21.94 5.83
N CYS A 349 8.36 22.14 4.99
CA CYS A 349 9.60 21.35 4.99
C CYS A 349 10.81 22.23 5.33
N ARG A 350 11.56 21.91 6.39
CA ARG A 350 12.66 22.76 6.88
C ARG A 350 13.76 22.96 5.84
N THR A 351 14.08 21.93 5.04
CA THR A 351 15.12 22.03 4.02
C THR A 351 14.70 22.99 2.90
N LEU A 352 13.44 22.95 2.48
CA LEU A 352 12.92 23.83 1.43
C LEU A 352 12.69 25.26 1.94
N GLU A 353 12.12 25.42 3.14
CA GLU A 353 11.93 26.73 3.76
C GLU A 353 13.26 27.48 3.94
N LYS A 354 14.33 26.79 4.36
CA LYS A 354 15.66 27.43 4.43
C LYS A 354 16.14 27.98 3.08
N ALA A 355 15.80 27.30 1.99
CA ALA A 355 16.12 27.78 0.64
C ALA A 355 15.17 28.88 0.17
N PHE A 356 13.90 28.82 0.56
CA PHE A 356 12.82 29.70 0.11
C PHE A 356 11.95 30.17 1.30
N PRO A 357 12.48 31.05 2.18
CA PRO A 357 11.90 31.29 3.50
C PRO A 357 10.67 32.19 3.50
N ASP A 358 10.51 33.03 2.48
CA ASP A 358 9.47 34.06 2.45
C ASP A 358 8.67 34.05 1.14
N LYS A 359 7.68 34.95 1.04
CA LYS A 359 6.81 35.06 -0.14
C LYS A 359 7.59 35.48 -1.39
N THR A 360 8.60 36.33 -1.25
CA THR A 360 9.42 36.81 -2.37
C THR A 360 10.28 35.68 -2.93
N ALA A 361 10.96 34.93 -2.06
CA ALA A 361 11.75 33.77 -2.46
C ALA A 361 10.88 32.68 -3.13
N ARG A 362 9.66 32.46 -2.62
CA ARG A 362 8.69 31.55 -3.25
C ARG A 362 8.16 32.06 -4.60
N ALA A 363 7.96 33.36 -4.77
CA ALA A 363 7.58 33.94 -6.07
C ALA A 363 8.70 33.80 -7.12
N ASN A 364 9.96 33.95 -6.69
CA ASN A 364 11.14 33.71 -7.55
C ASN A 364 11.24 32.23 -7.93
N LEU A 365 11.07 31.31 -6.97
CA LEU A 365 10.98 29.88 -7.25
C LEU A 365 9.84 29.56 -8.22
N ASN A 366 8.67 30.16 -8.06
CA ASN A 366 7.54 29.99 -8.96
C ASN A 366 7.85 30.46 -10.39
N THR A 367 8.59 31.56 -10.52
CA THR A 367 9.10 32.04 -11.82
C THR A 367 10.06 31.05 -12.47
N VAL A 368 10.98 30.48 -11.68
CA VAL A 368 11.89 29.42 -12.13
C VAL A 368 11.09 28.18 -12.59
N PHE A 369 10.08 27.76 -11.83
CA PHE A 369 9.18 26.67 -12.24
C PHE A 369 8.49 26.94 -13.58
N ASN A 370 8.03 28.18 -13.81
CA ASN A 370 7.41 28.55 -15.08
C ASN A 370 8.40 28.50 -16.25
N LYS A 371 9.63 28.97 -16.07
CA LYS A 371 10.70 28.87 -17.08
C LYS A 371 11.08 27.42 -17.38
N VAL A 372 11.15 26.59 -16.34
CA VAL A 372 11.34 25.15 -16.53
C VAL A 372 10.17 24.62 -17.35
N LYS A 373 8.92 24.86 -16.95
CA LYS A 373 7.70 24.39 -17.62
C LYS A 373 7.64 24.80 -19.11
N SER A 374 7.98 26.04 -19.45
CA SER A 374 7.99 26.56 -20.82
C SER A 374 9.24 26.18 -21.63
N ASN A 375 10.17 25.40 -21.05
CA ASN A 375 11.45 24.98 -21.63
C ASN A 375 12.49 26.11 -21.81
N GLU A 376 12.18 27.34 -21.39
CA GLU A 376 13.12 28.47 -21.40
C GLU A 376 14.29 28.27 -20.43
N GLY A 377 14.08 27.49 -19.37
CA GLY A 377 15.08 27.23 -18.35
C GLY A 377 16.28 26.39 -18.82
N PHE A 378 16.16 25.68 -19.94
CA PHE A 378 17.19 24.75 -20.45
C PHE A 378 17.55 25.02 -21.92
N ALA A 379 17.40 26.26 -22.38
CA ALA A 379 17.63 26.63 -23.77
C ALA A 379 19.05 26.29 -24.28
N GLY A 380 20.07 26.46 -23.42
CA GLY A 380 21.45 26.13 -23.75
C GLY A 380 21.66 24.62 -23.95
N PHE A 381 21.14 23.80 -23.04
CA PHE A 381 21.15 22.34 -23.16
C PHE A 381 20.43 21.88 -24.44
N VAL A 382 19.23 22.41 -24.71
CA VAL A 382 18.43 22.05 -25.89
C VAL A 382 19.20 22.36 -27.18
N ALA A 383 19.80 23.55 -27.28
CA ALA A 383 20.59 23.95 -28.45
C ALA A 383 21.84 23.07 -28.63
N ALA A 384 22.60 22.82 -27.56
CA ALA A 384 23.81 22.00 -27.61
C ALA A 384 23.50 20.54 -27.98
N ASN A 385 22.40 20.00 -27.44
CA ASN A 385 21.98 18.64 -27.75
C ASN A 385 21.48 18.50 -29.20
N LYS A 386 20.72 19.48 -29.71
CA LYS A 386 20.31 19.52 -31.14
C LYS A 386 21.54 19.53 -32.06
N ALA A 387 22.54 20.36 -31.76
CA ALA A 387 23.78 20.43 -32.53
C ALA A 387 24.57 19.11 -32.52
N TYR A 388 24.57 18.38 -31.40
CA TYR A 388 25.16 17.04 -31.32
C TYR A 388 24.42 16.04 -32.22
N GLU A 389 23.10 15.98 -32.13
CA GLU A 389 22.28 15.06 -32.93
C GLU A 389 22.42 15.31 -34.44
N GLU A 390 22.52 16.59 -34.85
CA GLU A 390 22.78 16.97 -36.25
C GLU A 390 24.20 16.58 -36.69
N ALA A 391 25.21 16.75 -35.83
CA ALA A 391 26.58 16.34 -36.10
C ALA A 391 26.74 14.81 -36.21
N GLU A 392 26.00 14.07 -35.38
CA GLU A 392 25.94 12.60 -35.43
C GLU A 392 25.29 12.11 -36.73
N LYS A 393 24.11 12.64 -37.08
CA LYS A 393 23.39 12.31 -38.31
C LYS A 393 24.19 12.62 -39.58
N SER A 394 24.92 13.73 -39.58
CA SER A 394 25.80 14.11 -40.70
C SER A 394 27.12 13.34 -40.73
N GLY A 395 27.34 12.38 -39.84
CA GLY A 395 28.53 11.53 -39.83
C GLY A 395 29.82 12.26 -39.41
N LYS A 396 29.74 13.47 -38.84
CA LYS A 396 30.92 14.28 -38.45
C LYS A 396 31.84 13.57 -37.44
N PHE A 397 31.30 12.60 -36.69
CA PHE A 397 32.04 11.80 -35.71
C PHE A 397 32.67 10.53 -36.28
N LYS A 398 32.40 10.17 -37.55
CA LYS A 398 33.00 8.99 -38.23
C LYS A 398 34.34 9.30 -38.92
N ALA A 399 34.92 10.48 -38.68
CA ALA A 399 36.19 10.87 -39.28
C ALA A 399 37.36 10.00 -38.77
N GLY A 400 38.27 9.59 -39.69
CA GLY A 400 39.43 8.73 -39.41
C GLY A 400 40.47 9.33 -38.45
N TRP A 401 41.42 8.49 -38.01
CA TRP A 401 42.57 8.86 -37.14
C TRP A 401 42.20 9.47 -35.78
N GLY A 402 41.11 9.00 -35.14
CA GLY A 402 40.74 9.43 -33.78
C GLY A 402 40.15 10.85 -33.67
N LEU A 403 40.22 11.66 -34.73
CA LEU A 403 39.62 13.00 -34.83
C LEU A 403 38.10 12.96 -34.65
N GLY A 404 37.44 11.93 -35.18
CA GLY A 404 36.01 11.70 -34.99
C GLY A 404 35.63 11.56 -33.51
N LYS A 405 36.39 10.77 -32.74
CA LYS A 405 36.20 10.57 -31.30
C LYS A 405 36.45 11.85 -30.49
N LEU A 406 37.50 12.61 -30.82
CA LEU A 406 37.78 13.90 -30.19
C LEU A 406 36.66 14.93 -30.42
N ARG A 407 36.11 14.98 -31.64
CA ARG A 407 34.97 15.84 -31.98
C ARG A 407 33.71 15.44 -31.21
N GLU A 408 33.44 14.14 -31.12
CA GLU A 408 32.32 13.61 -30.35
C GLU A 408 32.45 13.96 -28.85
N LEU A 409 33.65 13.80 -28.28
CA LEU A 409 33.93 14.13 -26.88
C LEU A 409 33.78 15.63 -26.60
N LYS A 410 34.27 16.50 -27.50
CA LYS A 410 34.09 17.95 -27.41
C LYS A 410 32.60 18.33 -27.46
N SER A 411 31.83 17.77 -28.39
CA SER A 411 30.39 18.06 -28.47
C SER A 411 29.63 17.56 -27.23
N LYS A 412 29.97 16.40 -26.68
CA LYS A 412 29.41 15.91 -25.40
C LYS A 412 29.77 16.84 -24.23
N ALA A 413 31.01 17.32 -24.16
CA ALA A 413 31.43 18.28 -23.14
C ALA A 413 30.66 19.61 -23.25
N SER A 414 30.42 20.09 -24.48
CA SER A 414 29.60 21.29 -24.71
C SER A 414 28.16 21.16 -24.19
N ILE A 415 27.53 19.97 -24.31
CA ILE A 415 26.21 19.70 -23.72
C ILE A 415 26.27 19.85 -22.19
N GLY A 416 27.26 19.22 -21.54
CA GLY A 416 27.43 19.30 -20.09
C GLY A 416 27.70 20.72 -19.59
N ILE A 417 28.56 21.48 -20.28
CA ILE A 417 28.84 22.88 -19.95
C ILE A 417 27.60 23.75 -20.11
N ALA A 418 26.83 23.55 -21.19
CA ALA A 418 25.59 24.29 -21.42
C ALA A 418 24.56 24.02 -20.31
N LEU A 419 24.40 22.75 -19.92
CA LEU A 419 23.53 22.36 -18.81
C LEU A 419 23.95 23.03 -17.49
N LEU A 420 25.23 23.04 -17.15
CA LEU A 420 25.73 23.68 -15.93
C LEU A 420 25.47 25.19 -15.91
N LYS A 421 25.60 25.86 -17.08
CA LYS A 421 25.28 27.29 -17.22
C LYS A 421 23.79 27.56 -17.03
N ASP A 422 22.93 26.73 -17.62
CA ASP A 422 21.48 26.82 -17.45
C ASP A 422 21.08 26.61 -15.97
N ILE A 423 21.63 25.59 -15.30
CA ILE A 423 21.39 25.34 -13.87
C ILE A 423 21.88 26.51 -12.99
N ASP A 424 23.08 27.05 -13.22
CA ASP A 424 23.59 28.19 -12.44
C ASP A 424 22.74 29.45 -12.66
N LYS A 425 22.23 29.68 -13.89
CA LYS A 425 21.28 30.76 -14.17
C LYS A 425 19.98 30.58 -13.39
N LEU A 426 19.35 29.41 -13.46
CA LEU A 426 18.13 29.10 -12.70
C LEU A 426 18.35 29.22 -11.19
N GLY A 427 19.51 28.77 -10.70
CA GLY A 427 19.89 28.90 -9.29
C GLY A 427 19.95 30.36 -8.83
N ARG A 428 20.57 31.25 -9.63
CA ARG A 428 20.61 32.69 -9.33
C ARG A 428 19.21 33.31 -9.36
N GLU A 429 18.41 32.98 -10.37
CA GLU A 429 17.04 33.51 -10.54
C GLU A 429 16.07 33.02 -9.46
N SER A 430 16.34 31.88 -8.82
CA SER A 430 15.54 31.37 -7.70
C SER A 430 15.65 32.23 -6.44
N GLY A 431 16.69 33.07 -6.33
CA GLY A 431 16.98 33.89 -5.15
C GLY A 431 17.56 33.13 -3.96
N ALA A 432 17.67 31.80 -4.02
CA ALA A 432 18.26 31.00 -2.96
C ALA A 432 19.80 31.07 -2.98
N SER A 433 20.41 31.04 -1.79
CA SER A 433 21.87 30.98 -1.69
C SER A 433 22.42 29.68 -2.26
N ARG A 434 23.63 29.72 -2.83
CA ARG A 434 24.32 28.50 -3.33
C ARG A 434 24.40 27.42 -2.26
N LYS A 435 24.71 27.79 -1.02
CA LYS A 435 24.75 26.86 0.13
C LYS A 435 23.41 26.14 0.32
N ASN A 436 22.30 26.87 0.29
CA ASN A 436 20.98 26.28 0.51
C ASN A 436 20.55 25.42 -0.69
N LEU A 437 20.85 25.85 -1.92
CA LEU A 437 20.61 25.03 -3.11
C LEU A 437 21.44 23.74 -3.10
N THR A 438 22.70 23.79 -2.65
CA THR A 438 23.53 22.58 -2.48
C THR A 438 22.95 21.66 -1.41
N MET A 439 22.38 22.18 -0.32
CA MET A 439 21.68 21.36 0.67
C MET A 439 20.43 20.69 0.10
N VAL A 440 19.61 21.42 -0.66
CA VAL A 440 18.44 20.86 -1.38
C VAL A 440 18.89 19.76 -2.34
N LEU A 441 19.92 20.03 -3.15
CA LEU A 441 20.49 19.05 -4.06
C LEU A 441 20.95 17.79 -3.31
N ALA A 442 21.73 17.94 -2.24
CA ALA A 442 22.32 16.83 -1.51
C ALA A 442 21.29 15.98 -0.74
N ARG A 443 20.25 16.62 -0.17
CA ARG A 443 19.27 15.95 0.69
C ARG A 443 18.06 15.42 -0.05
N ILE A 444 17.67 16.04 -1.16
CA ILE A 444 16.41 15.73 -1.86
C ILE A 444 16.72 15.12 -3.22
N ILE A 445 17.52 15.80 -4.04
CA ILE A 445 17.72 15.40 -5.44
C ILE A 445 18.68 14.22 -5.55
N ILE A 446 19.87 14.29 -4.94
CA ILE A 446 20.88 13.22 -5.04
C ILE A 446 20.33 11.87 -4.55
N PRO A 447 19.59 11.75 -3.43
CA PRO A 447 19.05 10.45 -3.01
C PRO A 447 18.05 9.83 -4.00
N VAL A 448 17.20 10.64 -4.64
CA VAL A 448 16.31 10.20 -5.73
C VAL A 448 17.16 9.65 -6.87
N TYR A 449 18.12 10.45 -7.32
CA TYR A 449 18.97 10.11 -8.45
C TYR A 449 19.79 8.85 -8.14
N LYS A 450 20.36 8.72 -6.94
CA LYS A 450 21.22 7.59 -6.56
C LYS A 450 20.47 6.26 -6.61
N ASN A 451 19.22 6.23 -6.14
CA ASN A 451 18.42 5.00 -6.05
C ASN A 451 17.58 4.69 -7.29
N LEU A 452 17.34 5.67 -8.16
CA LEU A 452 16.54 5.49 -9.38
C LEU A 452 17.47 5.46 -10.59
N GLY A 453 17.41 4.38 -11.38
CA GLY A 453 18.25 4.22 -12.55
C GLY A 453 17.91 5.24 -13.64
N THR A 454 16.62 5.52 -13.87
CA THR A 454 16.12 6.58 -14.77
C THR A 454 14.80 7.16 -14.22
N PHE A 455 14.41 8.39 -14.63
CA PHE A 455 13.04 8.87 -14.33
C PHE A 455 11.97 8.04 -15.05
N GLY A 456 12.32 7.37 -16.14
CA GLY A 456 11.45 6.41 -16.82
C GLY A 456 11.01 5.26 -15.91
N GLU A 457 11.77 4.92 -14.87
CA GLU A 457 11.35 3.91 -13.90
C GLU A 457 10.23 4.39 -12.96
N VAL A 458 10.19 5.70 -12.66
CA VAL A 458 9.13 6.32 -11.84
C VAL A 458 7.91 6.66 -12.68
N LEU A 459 8.12 7.12 -13.91
CA LEU A 459 7.07 7.54 -14.84
C LEU A 459 6.51 6.40 -15.71
N GLY A 460 7.01 5.18 -15.51
CA GLY A 460 7.01 4.07 -16.46
C GLY A 460 5.70 3.68 -17.14
N GLY A 461 4.54 3.92 -16.52
CA GLY A 461 3.24 3.75 -17.16
C GLY A 461 2.39 5.01 -17.30
N MET A 462 2.64 6.06 -16.53
CA MET A 462 1.93 7.35 -16.66
C MET A 462 2.31 8.07 -17.97
N ASN A 463 3.58 7.99 -18.37
CA ASN A 463 4.06 8.61 -19.62
C ASN A 463 3.67 7.80 -20.87
N LYS A 464 3.69 6.46 -20.80
CA LYS A 464 3.36 5.59 -21.94
C LYS A 464 1.90 5.70 -22.42
N ASN A 465 1.00 6.07 -21.51
CA ASN A 465 -0.43 6.17 -21.79
C ASN A 465 -0.91 7.61 -22.04
N ASN A 466 -0.01 8.61 -22.15
CA ASN A 466 -0.35 10.03 -22.28
C ASN A 466 -1.37 10.52 -21.22
N MET A 467 -1.38 9.92 -20.03
CA MET A 467 -2.37 10.24 -18.98
C MET A 467 -2.21 11.66 -18.44
N VAL A 468 -1.01 12.23 -18.56
CA VAL A 468 -0.72 13.62 -18.25
C VAL A 468 0.03 14.22 -19.43
N GLN A 469 -0.50 15.31 -20.00
CA GLN A 469 0.27 16.10 -20.97
C GLN A 469 1.43 16.77 -20.24
N LEU A 470 2.62 16.21 -20.40
CA LEU A 470 3.83 16.78 -19.82
C LEU A 470 4.23 18.04 -20.61
N PRO A 471 4.45 19.18 -19.92
CA PRO A 471 5.03 20.36 -20.55
C PRO A 471 6.38 20.03 -21.20
N GLU A 472 6.72 20.70 -22.31
CA GLU A 472 7.98 20.47 -23.05
C GLU A 472 9.21 20.59 -22.15
N GLY A 473 9.19 21.53 -21.22
CA GLY A 473 10.20 21.66 -20.19
C GLY A 473 10.45 20.42 -19.34
N VAL A 474 9.38 19.75 -18.92
CA VAL A 474 9.46 18.52 -18.12
C VAL A 474 10.04 17.38 -18.97
N LYS A 475 9.70 17.31 -20.26
CA LYS A 475 10.33 16.36 -21.19
C LYS A 475 11.83 16.61 -21.33
N THR A 476 12.26 17.87 -21.37
CA THR A 476 13.69 18.24 -21.37
C THR A 476 14.39 17.80 -20.08
N VAL A 477 13.77 17.99 -18.90
CA VAL A 477 14.33 17.50 -17.62
C VAL A 477 14.52 15.98 -17.65
N ILE A 478 13.53 15.23 -18.14
CA ILE A 478 13.65 13.77 -18.29
C ILE A 478 14.83 13.42 -19.21
N LYS A 479 14.95 14.11 -20.36
CA LYS A 479 16.06 13.92 -21.31
C LYS A 479 17.42 14.23 -20.70
N ILE A 480 17.54 15.27 -19.89
CA ILE A 480 18.78 15.61 -19.15
C ILE A 480 19.18 14.44 -18.25
N VAL A 481 18.21 13.83 -17.57
CA VAL A 481 18.49 12.73 -16.64
C VAL A 481 18.90 11.47 -17.41
N ASP A 482 18.16 11.10 -18.46
CA ASP A 482 18.51 9.96 -19.31
C ASP A 482 19.90 10.12 -19.95
N TRP A 483 20.25 11.33 -20.36
CA TRP A 483 21.59 11.68 -20.82
C TRP A 483 22.64 11.43 -19.73
N GLY A 484 22.38 11.87 -18.49
CA GLY A 484 23.25 11.64 -17.34
C GLY A 484 23.47 10.15 -17.05
N VAL A 485 22.39 9.35 -17.07
CA VAL A 485 22.44 7.90 -16.86
C VAL A 485 23.33 7.22 -17.91
N LYS A 486 23.13 7.53 -19.20
CA LYS A 486 23.93 6.99 -20.31
C LYS A 486 25.41 7.35 -20.17
N LYS A 487 25.74 8.48 -19.55
CA LYS A 487 27.11 8.98 -19.39
C LYS A 487 27.81 8.46 -18.13
N ARG A 488 27.11 7.87 -17.16
CA ARG A 488 27.72 7.36 -15.92
C ARG A 488 28.88 6.40 -16.17
N GLU A 489 28.70 5.42 -17.05
CA GLU A 489 29.73 4.43 -17.37
C GLU A 489 30.92 5.04 -18.14
N GLU A 490 30.73 6.18 -18.80
CA GLU A 490 31.82 6.95 -19.42
C GLU A 490 32.56 7.80 -18.37
N VAL A 491 31.83 8.40 -17.41
CA VAL A 491 32.39 9.22 -16.32
C VAL A 491 33.20 8.38 -15.33
N LYS A 492 32.79 7.13 -15.04
CA LYS A 492 33.59 6.18 -14.22
C LYS A 492 35.03 6.03 -14.72
N LYS A 493 35.24 6.17 -16.02
CA LYS A 493 36.54 5.98 -16.67
C LYS A 493 37.41 7.25 -16.61
N TRP A 494 36.93 8.34 -16.03
CA TRP A 494 37.70 9.58 -15.93
C TRP A 494 38.74 9.48 -14.80
N PRO A 495 40.00 9.85 -15.06
CA PRO A 495 41.04 9.79 -14.04
C PRO A 495 40.77 10.75 -12.88
N VAL A 496 41.24 10.38 -11.69
CA VAL A 496 41.23 11.17 -10.43
C VAL A 496 39.85 11.41 -9.80
N VAL A 497 38.85 11.83 -10.56
CA VAL A 497 37.51 12.20 -10.03
C VAL A 497 36.38 11.30 -10.54
N GLY A 498 36.65 10.41 -11.50
CA GLY A 498 35.62 9.61 -12.18
C GLY A 498 34.84 8.69 -11.26
N ASN A 499 35.50 8.01 -10.33
CA ASN A 499 34.82 7.14 -9.35
C ASN A 499 33.93 7.94 -8.39
N TRP A 500 34.44 9.04 -7.84
CA TRP A 500 33.67 9.90 -6.93
C TRP A 500 32.47 10.57 -7.63
N LEU A 501 32.66 11.09 -8.85
CA LEU A 501 31.57 11.65 -9.65
C LEU A 501 30.57 10.58 -10.04
N ALA A 502 31.06 9.40 -10.46
CA ALA A 502 30.19 8.30 -10.82
C ALA A 502 29.36 7.82 -9.64
N GLU A 503 29.86 7.82 -8.39
CA GLU A 503 29.09 7.49 -7.19
C GLU A 503 27.92 8.47 -6.93
N LEU A 504 28.04 9.71 -7.39
CA LEU A 504 26.99 10.73 -7.29
C LEU A 504 26.00 10.69 -8.46
N MET A 505 26.24 9.87 -9.49
CA MET A 505 25.38 9.72 -10.67
C MET A 505 24.27 8.68 -10.45
N PRO A 506 23.25 8.61 -11.34
CA PRO A 506 22.08 7.80 -11.09
C PRO A 506 22.31 6.28 -11.05
N GLY A 507 21.53 5.56 -10.25
CA GLY A 507 21.54 4.09 -10.17
C GLY A 507 22.74 3.48 -9.44
N ASN A 508 23.37 4.18 -8.48
CA ASN A 508 24.39 3.60 -7.59
C ASN A 508 23.82 3.05 -6.27
N GLY A 509 22.53 3.26 -6.01
CA GLY A 509 21.83 2.77 -4.83
C GLY A 509 21.33 1.32 -4.96
N ASP A 510 21.60 0.66 -6.08
CA ASP A 510 21.23 -0.72 -6.37
C ASP A 510 21.61 -1.64 -5.20
N GLY A 511 20.68 -2.47 -4.74
CA GLY A 511 20.90 -3.43 -3.64
C GLY A 511 20.35 -3.02 -2.27
N LYS A 512 19.91 -1.77 -2.06
CA LYS A 512 19.25 -1.38 -0.81
C LYS A 512 17.80 -1.87 -0.73
N ILE A 513 17.40 -2.34 0.45
CA ILE A 513 16.03 -2.69 0.80
C ILE A 513 15.51 -1.79 1.92
N ARG A 514 14.19 -1.61 1.98
CA ARG A 514 13.50 -0.89 3.06
C ARG A 514 12.96 -1.93 4.04
N THR A 515 13.51 -2.03 5.25
CA THR A 515 13.13 -3.08 6.22
C THR A 515 11.96 -2.70 7.13
N ASP A 516 11.65 -1.41 7.23
CA ASP A 516 10.60 -0.81 8.04
C ASP A 516 9.27 -0.63 7.29
N LEU A 517 9.18 -1.14 6.06
CA LEU A 517 7.95 -1.18 5.25
C LEU A 517 7.76 -2.60 4.74
N THR A 518 6.53 -3.10 4.63
CA THR A 518 6.21 -4.38 3.98
C THR A 518 5.16 -4.17 2.90
N SER A 519 5.46 -4.35 1.62
CA SER A 519 4.46 -4.17 0.57
C SER A 519 3.58 -5.42 0.38
N PRO A 520 2.38 -5.31 -0.24
CA PRO A 520 1.59 -6.49 -0.62
C PRO A 520 2.38 -7.44 -1.53
N SER A 521 3.25 -6.89 -2.38
CA SER A 521 4.13 -7.66 -3.27
C SER A 521 5.27 -8.37 -2.52
N ASP A 522 5.60 -7.96 -1.29
CA ASP A 522 6.55 -8.68 -0.42
C ASP A 522 5.88 -9.97 0.12
N LEU A 523 4.60 -9.86 0.49
CA LEU A 523 3.79 -10.95 1.03
C LEU A 523 3.47 -12.03 -0.02
N ALA A 524 3.51 -11.69 -1.31
CA ALA A 524 3.24 -12.63 -2.41
C ALA A 524 4.16 -13.86 -2.44
N ASN A 525 5.33 -13.74 -1.81
CA ASN A 525 6.37 -14.77 -1.74
C ASN A 525 6.52 -15.38 -0.34
N ALA A 526 5.65 -15.02 0.61
CA ALA A 526 5.68 -15.52 1.99
C ALA A 526 5.74 -17.05 2.08
N SER A 527 5.08 -17.77 1.17
CA SER A 527 5.02 -19.22 1.21
C SER A 527 4.94 -19.80 -0.20
N PRO A 528 6.08 -20.15 -0.84
CA PRO A 528 6.06 -20.69 -2.19
C PRO A 528 5.35 -22.05 -2.26
N GLY A 529 5.14 -22.73 -1.13
CA GLY A 529 4.50 -24.04 -1.07
C GLY A 529 3.00 -24.05 -1.32
N PHE A 530 2.30 -22.91 -1.17
CA PHE A 530 0.87 -22.85 -1.48
C PHE A 530 0.44 -21.46 -1.95
N THR A 531 -0.01 -21.39 -3.20
CA THR A 531 -0.56 -20.17 -3.79
C THR A 531 -1.68 -20.50 -4.78
N ILE A 532 -2.76 -19.72 -4.80
CA ILE A 532 -3.80 -19.78 -5.83
C ILE A 532 -3.97 -18.39 -6.42
N ASN A 533 -3.95 -18.27 -7.75
CA ASN A 533 -4.12 -17.00 -8.46
C ASN A 533 -5.47 -16.95 -9.20
N TYR A 534 -6.00 -15.75 -9.41
CA TYR A 534 -7.17 -15.47 -10.23
C TYR A 534 -7.02 -14.10 -10.91
N PRO A 535 -7.34 -13.94 -12.21
CA PRO A 535 -7.59 -15.00 -13.18
C PRO A 535 -6.35 -15.86 -13.46
#